data_AF-A0A7X7DJQ1-F1
#
_entry.id   AF-A0A7X7DJQ1-F1
#
_cell.length_a   1.000
_cell.length_b   1.000
_cell.length_c   1.000
_cell.angle_alpha   90.00
_cell.angle_beta   90.00
_cell.angle_gamma   90.00
#
_symmetry.space_group_name_H-M   'P 1'
#
loop_
_entity.id
_entity.type
_entity.pdbx_description
1 polymer ?
#
loop_
_entity_poly.entity_id
_entity_poly.type
_entity_poly.pdbx_seq_one_letter_code
_entity_poly.pdbx_strand_id
1 'polypeptide(L)'
;MAEKQLSFFDYVKEAFFWKTRVPLLGYLPFNIYGLIGIGVLSLMHPGFLLLGAAIEAGYLIFVPGDKRFQKVIQGRQLLDIQETWKKKRDNILTKLDLNSQTRYQILNEMCLSLIKSGDANNLSTGLHEYGLNQLLWTFLQLLGSREKVAWMLRTTSVDSIQKEIRDLEAKLATEQPGTPLHASHTSTLEISRKRLDNIERAKVDLEILEAELVRIEQRFALFREESALATSSQAFSARLDGVMQSLQETSSWLDNHKELLSDSVDTIPSEIFTLHDQPVKE
;
A
#
# COMPACT_ATOMS: atom_id res chain seq x y z
N MET A 1 9.40 6.12 13.11
CA MET A 1 8.61 6.85 14.13
C MET A 1 8.00 8.10 13.51
N ALA A 2 6.69 8.07 13.30
CA ALA A 2 5.81 9.23 13.21
C ALA A 2 4.41 8.65 13.42
N GLU A 3 4.11 8.35 14.67
CA GLU A 3 2.77 8.00 15.12
C GLU A 3 1.86 9.15 14.65
N LYS A 4 0.92 8.88 13.75
CA LYS A 4 -0.13 9.85 13.44
C LYS A 4 -1.03 9.89 14.66
N GLN A 5 -0.57 10.58 15.69
CA GLN A 5 -1.37 10.86 16.86
C GLN A 5 -2.56 11.65 16.37
N LEU A 6 -3.73 11.02 16.42
CA LEU A 6 -5.00 11.66 16.14
C LEU A 6 -5.04 12.95 16.94
N SER A 7 -5.15 14.06 16.23
CA SER A 7 -5.28 15.36 16.86
C SER A 7 -6.60 15.37 17.64
N PHE A 8 -6.66 16.18 18.69
CA PHE A 8 -7.93 16.41 19.40
C PHE A 8 -9.07 16.77 18.43
N PHE A 9 -8.75 17.51 17.37
CA PHE A 9 -9.69 17.86 16.30
C PHE A 9 -10.24 16.66 15.52
N ASP A 10 -9.47 15.58 15.37
CA ASP A 10 -9.95 14.36 14.70
C ASP A 10 -11.01 13.67 15.55
N TYR A 11 -10.81 13.61 16.87
CA TYR A 11 -11.82 13.09 17.80
C TYR A 11 -13.05 13.99 17.88
N VAL A 12 -12.90 15.32 17.83
CA VAL A 12 -14.04 16.26 17.76
C VAL A 12 -14.86 16.03 16.50
N LYS A 13 -14.20 15.88 15.35
CA LYS A 13 -14.87 15.61 14.08
C LYS A 13 -15.61 14.27 14.11
N GLU A 14 -14.97 13.22 14.61
CA GLU A 14 -15.60 11.92 14.75
C GLU A 14 -16.76 11.92 15.77
N ALA A 15 -16.65 12.68 16.86
CA ALA A 15 -17.72 12.87 17.83
C ALA A 15 -18.93 13.56 17.20
N PHE A 16 -18.71 14.60 16.39
CA PHE A 16 -19.77 15.32 15.69
C PHE A 16 -20.56 14.42 14.72
N PHE A 17 -19.86 13.54 13.99
CA PHE A 17 -20.49 12.61 13.04
C PHE A 17 -20.85 11.25 13.65
N TRP A 18 -20.73 11.10 14.97
CA TRP A 18 -20.94 9.83 15.63
C TRP A 18 -22.38 9.32 15.45
N LYS A 19 -22.51 8.11 14.89
CA LYS A 19 -23.81 7.48 14.65
C LYS A 19 -24.19 6.63 15.86
N THR A 20 -25.15 7.11 16.63
CA THR A 20 -25.71 6.34 17.75
C THR A 20 -26.86 5.47 17.23
N ARG A 21 -26.93 4.23 17.71
CA ARG A 21 -28.03 3.32 17.40
C ARG A 21 -29.25 3.75 18.21
N VAL A 22 -30.30 4.21 17.52
CA VAL A 22 -31.59 4.57 18.14
C VAL A 22 -32.56 3.41 17.91
N PRO A 23 -33.24 2.90 18.95
CA PRO A 23 -34.29 1.90 18.76
C PRO A 23 -35.35 2.44 17.79
N LEU A 24 -35.85 1.59 16.88
CA LEU A 24 -36.81 1.92 15.81
C LEU A 24 -36.27 2.69 14.59
N LEU A 25 -35.23 3.51 14.74
CA LEU A 25 -34.81 4.49 13.72
C LEU A 25 -33.43 4.23 13.07
N GLY A 26 -32.69 3.21 13.53
CA GLY A 26 -31.41 2.80 12.93
C GLY A 26 -30.20 3.58 13.45
N TYR A 27 -29.17 3.76 12.61
CA TYR A 27 -27.94 4.49 12.94
C TYR A 27 -28.04 5.93 12.47
N LEU A 28 -28.18 6.88 13.41
CA LEU A 28 -28.38 8.30 13.09
C LEU A 28 -27.31 9.17 13.76
N PRO A 29 -26.75 10.17 13.05
CA PRO A 29 -25.90 11.19 13.65
C PRO A 29 -26.71 12.11 14.55
N PHE A 30 -26.74 11.82 15.85
CA PHE A 30 -27.62 12.49 16.82
C PHE A 30 -27.43 14.02 16.83
N ASN A 31 -26.19 14.50 16.73
CA ASN A 31 -25.87 15.93 16.73
C ASN A 31 -26.48 16.68 15.55
N ILE A 32 -26.45 16.08 14.35
CA ILE A 32 -27.02 16.72 13.13
C ILE A 32 -28.53 16.89 13.28
N TYR A 33 -29.24 15.87 13.78
CA TYR A 33 -30.68 15.97 14.01
C TYR A 33 -31.02 16.88 15.18
N GLY A 34 -30.19 16.94 16.21
CA GLY A 34 -30.30 17.92 17.29
C GLY A 34 -30.22 19.35 16.77
N LEU A 35 -29.23 19.64 15.91
CA LEU A 35 -29.06 20.95 15.28
C LEU A 35 -30.21 21.30 14.35
N ILE A 36 -30.72 20.35 13.56
CA ILE A 36 -31.92 20.55 12.73
C ILE A 36 -33.13 20.90 13.62
N GLY A 37 -33.33 20.16 14.72
CA GLY A 37 -34.43 20.41 15.66
C GLY A 37 -34.34 21.79 16.32
N ILE A 38 -33.14 22.17 16.77
CA ILE A 38 -32.87 23.52 17.31
C ILE A 38 -33.11 24.60 16.25
N GLY A 39 -32.68 24.35 15.01
CA GLY A 39 -32.93 25.25 13.87
C GLY A 39 -34.42 25.50 13.65
N VAL A 40 -35.25 24.47 13.73
CA VAL A 40 -36.71 24.61 13.64
C VAL A 40 -37.27 25.40 14.84
N LEU A 41 -36.84 25.09 16.06
CA LEU A 41 -37.28 25.80 17.27
C LEU A 41 -36.86 27.27 17.28
N SER A 42 -35.76 27.61 16.63
CA SER A 42 -35.28 28.99 16.54
C SER A 42 -36.23 29.93 15.80
N LEU A 43 -37.09 29.40 14.93
CA LEU A 43 -38.14 30.17 14.25
C LEU A 43 -39.19 30.69 15.24
N MET A 44 -39.39 30.01 16.37
CA MET A 44 -40.25 30.48 17.45
C MET A 44 -39.54 31.45 18.38
N HIS A 45 -38.26 31.21 18.68
CA HIS A 45 -37.47 32.11 19.52
C HIS A 45 -35.97 32.00 19.22
N PRO A 46 -35.27 33.11 18.89
CA PRO A 46 -33.86 33.06 18.48
C PRO A 46 -32.92 32.58 19.60
N GLY A 47 -33.33 32.70 20.86
CA GLY A 47 -32.56 32.20 22.02
C GLY A 47 -32.31 30.68 22.01
N PHE A 48 -33.12 29.90 21.27
CA PHE A 48 -32.85 28.46 21.12
C PHE A 48 -31.56 28.18 20.34
N LEU A 49 -31.13 29.10 19.46
CA LEU A 49 -29.84 28.96 18.77
C LEU A 49 -28.67 29.06 19.73
N LEU A 50 -28.71 30.01 20.67
CA LEU A 50 -27.67 30.16 21.69
C LEU A 50 -27.65 28.95 22.63
N LEU A 51 -28.83 28.46 23.03
CA LEU A 51 -28.94 27.27 23.87
C LEU A 51 -28.38 26.03 23.15
N GLY A 52 -28.76 25.83 21.90
CA GLY A 52 -28.27 24.71 21.09
C GLY A 52 -26.77 24.77 20.84
N ALA A 53 -26.24 25.95 20.53
CA ALA A 53 -24.81 26.17 20.37
C ALA A 53 -24.04 25.88 21.67
N ALA A 54 -24.58 26.27 22.83
CA ALA A 54 -23.98 25.98 24.13
C ALA A 54 -23.98 24.47 24.45
N ILE A 55 -25.08 23.77 24.15
CA ILE A 55 -25.19 22.31 24.36
C ILE A 55 -24.21 21.57 23.43
N GLU A 56 -24.17 21.93 22.15
CA GLU A 56 -23.26 21.31 21.18
C GLU A 56 -21.79 21.57 21.55
N ALA A 57 -21.45 22.80 21.96
CA ALA A 57 -20.12 23.14 22.43
C ALA A 57 -19.71 22.30 23.66
N GLY A 58 -20.62 22.11 24.62
CA GLY A 58 -20.38 21.25 25.77
C GLY A 58 -20.16 19.79 25.38
N TYR A 59 -20.96 19.27 24.45
CA TYR A 59 -20.82 17.91 23.92
C TYR A 59 -19.46 17.70 23.25
N LEU A 60 -19.05 18.62 22.38
CA LEU A 60 -17.79 18.54 21.62
C LEU A 60 -16.54 18.76 22.48
N ILE A 61 -16.67 19.31 23.69
CA ILE A 61 -15.57 19.37 24.66
C ILE A 61 -15.47 18.06 25.45
N PHE A 62 -16.61 17.50 25.87
CA PHE A 62 -16.65 16.39 26.82
C PHE A 62 -16.40 15.02 26.15
N VAL A 63 -17.01 14.76 25.00
CA VAL A 63 -16.96 13.44 24.34
C VAL A 63 -15.56 13.10 23.79
N PRO A 64 -14.87 14.01 23.07
CA PRO A 64 -13.50 13.75 22.60
C PRO A 64 -12.48 13.56 23.73
N GLY A 65 -12.77 14.07 24.93
CA GLY A 65 -11.93 13.91 26.12
C GLY A 65 -12.08 12.56 26.83
N ASP A 66 -13.11 11.77 26.52
CA ASP A 66 -13.32 10.46 27.15
C ASP A 66 -12.37 9.41 26.57
N LYS A 67 -11.61 8.73 27.45
CA LYS A 67 -10.67 7.66 27.08
C LYS A 67 -11.38 6.49 26.39
N ARG A 68 -12.63 6.20 26.73
CA ARG A 68 -13.38 5.11 26.10
C ARG A 68 -13.74 5.46 24.65
N PHE A 69 -14.22 6.68 24.42
CA PHE A 69 -14.48 7.19 23.07
C PHE A 69 -13.22 7.15 22.20
N GLN A 70 -12.10 7.66 22.73
CA GLN A 70 -10.81 7.62 22.04
C GLN A 70 -10.39 6.19 21.67
N LYS A 71 -10.47 5.24 22.61
CA LYS A 71 -10.15 3.82 22.36
C LYS A 71 -11.03 3.20 21.27
N VAL A 72 -12.32 3.54 21.22
CA VAL A 72 -13.22 3.00 20.18
C VAL A 72 -12.91 3.59 18.81
N ILE A 73 -12.62 4.89 18.72
CA ILE A 73 -12.22 5.52 17.46
C ILE A 73 -10.90 4.96 16.97
N GLN A 74 -9.90 4.84 17.85
CA GLN A 74 -8.64 4.19 17.54
C GLN A 74 -8.90 2.79 17.00
N GLY A 75 -9.63 1.94 17.74
CA GLY A 75 -9.95 0.57 17.32
C GLY A 75 -10.67 0.48 15.96
N ARG A 76 -11.61 1.39 15.66
CA ARG A 76 -12.26 1.45 14.34
C ARG A 76 -11.27 1.79 13.23
N GLN A 77 -10.40 2.77 13.45
CA GLN A 77 -9.37 3.10 12.46
C GLN A 77 -8.41 1.94 12.23
N LEU A 78 -8.04 1.18 13.27
CA LEU A 78 -7.21 -0.02 13.11
C LEU A 78 -7.88 -1.03 12.18
N LEU A 79 -9.18 -1.27 12.36
CA LEU A 79 -9.95 -2.20 11.54
C LEU A 79 -10.09 -1.72 10.10
N ASP A 80 -10.39 -0.44 9.88
CA ASP A 80 -10.51 0.15 8.55
C ASP A 80 -9.17 0.11 7.79
N ILE A 81 -8.07 0.39 8.49
CA ILE A 81 -6.72 0.23 7.96
C ILE A 81 -6.52 -1.24 7.57
N GLN A 82 -6.69 -2.19 8.49
CA GLN A 82 -6.50 -3.62 8.23
C GLN A 82 -7.34 -4.13 7.04
N GLU A 83 -8.60 -3.69 6.94
CA GLU A 83 -9.49 -4.08 5.85
C GLU A 83 -9.02 -3.50 4.51
N THR A 84 -8.61 -2.24 4.49
CA THR A 84 -8.04 -1.59 3.29
C THR A 84 -6.80 -2.33 2.82
N TRP A 85 -5.94 -2.76 3.74
CA TRP A 85 -4.73 -3.53 3.45
C TRP A 85 -5.02 -4.90 2.89
N LYS A 86 -5.93 -5.62 3.52
CA LYS A 86 -6.39 -6.91 3.01
C LYS A 86 -6.93 -6.77 1.59
N LYS A 87 -7.76 -5.76 1.32
CA LYS A 87 -8.29 -5.46 -0.01
C LYS A 87 -7.17 -5.16 -1.03
N LYS A 88 -6.19 -4.33 -0.67
CA LYS A 88 -5.04 -4.02 -1.56
C LYS A 88 -4.24 -5.26 -1.89
N ARG A 89 -3.89 -6.05 -0.87
CA ARG A 89 -3.16 -7.31 -1.02
C ARG A 89 -3.91 -8.30 -1.93
N ASP A 90 -5.20 -8.50 -1.66
CA ASP A 90 -6.04 -9.43 -2.42
C ASP A 90 -6.24 -8.95 -3.87
N ASN A 91 -6.30 -7.64 -4.12
CA ASN A 91 -6.35 -7.07 -5.47
C ASN A 91 -5.10 -7.41 -6.29
N ILE A 92 -3.92 -7.32 -5.69
CA ILE A 92 -2.67 -7.70 -6.37
C ILE A 92 -2.65 -9.22 -6.58
N LEU A 93 -2.92 -10.01 -5.52
CA LEU A 93 -2.88 -11.48 -5.58
C LEU A 93 -3.80 -12.07 -6.65
N THR A 94 -5.01 -11.53 -6.79
CA THR A 94 -5.99 -12.01 -7.79
C THR A 94 -5.57 -11.77 -9.24
N LYS A 95 -4.65 -10.82 -9.49
CA LYS A 95 -4.08 -10.54 -10.81
C LYS A 95 -2.83 -11.37 -11.11
N LEU A 96 -2.24 -12.00 -10.10
CA LEU A 96 -1.04 -12.82 -10.25
C LEU A 96 -1.36 -14.20 -10.82
N ASP A 97 -0.39 -14.79 -11.51
CA ASP A 97 -0.46 -16.18 -11.93
C ASP A 97 -0.31 -17.15 -10.74
N LEU A 98 -0.67 -18.42 -10.96
CA LEU A 98 -0.68 -19.44 -9.89
C LEU A 98 0.71 -19.65 -9.26
N ASN A 99 1.78 -19.54 -10.05
CA ASN A 99 3.14 -19.66 -9.55
C ASN A 99 3.46 -18.52 -8.57
N SER A 100 3.22 -17.26 -8.96
CA SER A 100 3.47 -16.11 -8.08
C SER A 100 2.63 -16.13 -6.81
N GLN A 101 1.37 -16.57 -6.90
CA GLN A 101 0.53 -16.75 -5.72
C GLN A 101 1.13 -17.79 -4.75
N THR A 102 1.65 -18.90 -5.29
CA THR A 102 2.29 -19.95 -4.51
C THR A 102 3.57 -19.44 -3.84
N ARG A 103 4.43 -18.73 -4.58
CA ARG A 103 5.66 -18.11 -4.04
C ARG A 103 5.34 -17.16 -2.88
N TYR A 104 4.32 -16.31 -3.03
CA TYR A 104 3.87 -15.43 -1.97
C TYR A 104 3.35 -16.19 -0.75
N GLN A 105 2.53 -17.23 -0.94
CA GLN A 105 1.98 -18.03 0.14
C GLN A 105 3.08 -18.72 0.95
N ILE A 106 4.07 -19.32 0.28
CA ILE A 106 5.22 -19.95 0.93
C ILE A 106 5.96 -18.93 1.81
N LEU A 107 6.26 -17.74 1.28
CA LEU A 107 6.93 -16.68 2.03
C LEU A 107 6.08 -16.17 3.21
N ASN A 108 4.77 -16.04 3.03
CA ASN A 108 3.84 -15.61 4.08
C ASN A 108 3.73 -16.63 5.23
N GLU A 109 3.57 -17.91 4.92
CA GLU A 109 3.55 -18.97 5.94
C GLU A 109 4.86 -19.03 6.72
N MET A 110 5.96 -18.86 5.99
CA MET A 110 7.27 -18.76 6.56
C MET A 110 7.40 -17.58 7.54
N CYS A 111 7.00 -16.35 7.17
CA CYS A 111 6.96 -15.21 8.09
C CYS A 111 6.09 -15.46 9.32
N LEU A 112 4.90 -16.05 9.15
CA LEU A 112 3.99 -16.36 10.25
C LEU A 112 4.59 -17.40 11.22
N SER A 113 5.34 -18.38 10.70
CA SER A 113 6.03 -19.37 11.54
C SER A 113 7.12 -18.74 12.41
N LEU A 114 7.83 -17.73 11.90
CA LEU A 114 8.84 -17.00 12.65
C LEU A 114 8.23 -16.14 13.76
N ILE A 115 7.15 -15.42 13.46
CA ILE A 115 6.44 -14.60 14.46
C ILE A 115 5.94 -15.48 15.60
N LYS A 116 5.42 -16.66 15.30
CA LYS A 116 4.97 -17.63 16.33
C LYS A 116 6.10 -18.23 17.16
N SER A 117 7.30 -18.34 16.59
CA SER A 117 8.47 -18.93 17.24
C SER A 117 9.30 -17.90 18.03
N GLY A 118 9.15 -16.61 17.70
CA GLY A 118 9.72 -15.50 18.45
C GLY A 118 9.02 -15.35 19.80
N ASP A 119 9.79 -15.51 20.88
CA ASP A 119 9.31 -15.54 22.26
C ASP A 119 8.46 -14.29 22.60
N ALA A 120 7.24 -14.50 23.09
CA ALA A 120 6.20 -13.48 23.35
C ALA A 120 6.54 -12.45 24.45
N ASN A 121 7.77 -12.45 24.98
CA ASN A 121 8.16 -11.73 26.20
C ASN A 121 9.07 -10.52 25.96
N ASN A 122 9.34 -10.14 24.70
CA ASN A 122 10.24 -9.03 24.37
C ASN A 122 9.53 -7.87 23.64
N LEU A 123 9.82 -6.64 24.08
CA LEU A 123 9.42 -5.37 23.45
C LEU A 123 9.91 -5.25 21.99
N SER A 124 10.87 -6.08 21.59
CA SER A 124 11.36 -6.17 20.21
C SER A 124 10.35 -6.81 19.24
N THR A 125 9.32 -7.51 19.72
CA THR A 125 8.38 -8.28 18.85
C THR A 125 7.67 -7.39 17.82
N GLY A 126 7.21 -6.19 18.20
CA GLY A 126 6.53 -5.27 17.28
C GLY A 126 7.43 -4.74 16.14
N LEU A 127 8.71 -4.51 16.41
CA LEU A 127 9.67 -4.08 15.39
C LEU A 127 9.98 -5.19 14.38
N HIS A 128 10.06 -6.45 14.83
CA HIS A 128 10.32 -7.60 13.97
C HIS A 128 9.11 -7.90 13.09
N GLU A 129 7.90 -7.85 13.66
CA GLU A 129 6.66 -8.02 12.91
C GLU A 129 6.50 -6.92 11.85
N TYR A 130 6.85 -5.67 12.18
CA TYR A 130 6.89 -4.60 11.20
C TYR A 130 7.78 -4.94 10.01
N GLY A 131 9.03 -5.36 10.26
CA GLY A 131 9.97 -5.67 9.21
C GLY A 131 9.53 -6.82 8.31
N LEU A 132 8.94 -7.86 8.89
CA LEU A 132 8.41 -9.01 8.14
C LEU A 132 7.19 -8.63 7.29
N ASN A 133 6.29 -7.80 7.80
CA ASN A 133 5.14 -7.33 7.03
C ASN A 133 5.56 -6.37 5.89
N GLN A 134 6.53 -5.48 6.16
CA GLN A 134 7.13 -4.63 5.13
C GLN A 134 7.77 -5.47 4.02
N LEU A 135 8.52 -6.51 4.39
CA LEU A 135 9.12 -7.47 3.46
C LEU A 135 8.06 -8.13 2.58
N LEU A 136 7.02 -8.70 3.19
CA LEU A 136 5.95 -9.37 2.44
C LEU A 136 5.27 -8.45 1.45
N TRP A 137 5.11 -7.17 1.80
CA TRP A 137 4.58 -6.17 0.90
C TRP A 137 5.54 -5.88 -0.27
N THR A 138 6.82 -5.62 -0.01
CA THR A 138 7.81 -5.40 -1.06
C THR A 138 7.92 -6.60 -2.00
N PHE A 139 7.88 -7.82 -1.46
CA PHE A 139 7.87 -9.05 -2.26
C PHE A 139 6.61 -9.15 -3.14
N LEU A 140 5.44 -8.83 -2.59
CA LEU A 140 4.19 -8.80 -3.36
C LEU A 140 4.23 -7.75 -4.47
N GLN A 141 4.82 -6.59 -4.23
CA GLN A 141 5.03 -5.57 -5.25
C GLN A 141 5.93 -6.06 -6.36
N LEU A 142 7.06 -6.71 -6.04
CA LEU A 142 7.95 -7.30 -7.04
C LEU A 142 7.24 -8.34 -7.91
N LEU A 143 6.41 -9.20 -7.31
CA LEU A 143 5.59 -10.17 -8.06
C LEU A 143 4.61 -9.45 -9.00
N GLY A 144 3.95 -8.39 -8.53
CA GLY A 144 3.03 -7.58 -9.33
C GLY A 144 3.74 -6.89 -10.52
N SER A 145 4.92 -6.33 -10.27
CA SER A 145 5.77 -5.71 -11.29
C SER A 145 6.20 -6.75 -12.33
N ARG A 146 6.67 -7.92 -11.89
CA ARG A 146 7.07 -9.03 -12.77
C ARG A 146 5.92 -9.45 -13.68
N GLU A 147 4.72 -9.66 -13.13
CA GLU A 147 3.57 -10.08 -13.93
C GLU A 147 3.15 -9.02 -14.95
N LYS A 148 3.17 -7.73 -14.58
CA LYS A 148 2.88 -6.62 -15.49
C LYS A 148 3.85 -6.58 -16.67
N VAL A 149 5.16 -6.65 -16.38
CA VAL A 149 6.21 -6.64 -17.42
C VAL A 149 6.09 -7.87 -18.31
N ALA A 150 5.88 -9.06 -17.71
CA ALA A 150 5.68 -10.30 -18.45
C ALA A 150 4.42 -10.25 -19.33
N TRP A 151 3.33 -9.64 -18.86
CA TRP A 151 2.11 -9.45 -19.65
C TRP A 151 2.34 -8.50 -20.84
N MET A 152 3.04 -7.38 -20.62
CA MET A 152 3.39 -6.43 -21.68
C MET A 152 4.25 -7.11 -22.77
N LEU A 153 5.27 -7.88 -22.38
CA LEU A 153 6.13 -8.60 -23.31
C LEU A 153 5.39 -9.70 -24.08
N ARG A 154 4.41 -10.38 -23.44
CA ARG A 154 3.60 -11.42 -24.09
C ARG A 154 2.59 -10.86 -25.10
N THR A 155 2.08 -9.66 -24.86
CA THR A 155 1.05 -9.03 -25.72
C THR A 155 1.62 -8.17 -26.83
N THR A 156 2.92 -7.86 -26.79
CA THR A 156 3.59 -7.00 -27.76
C THR A 156 4.38 -7.82 -28.79
N SER A 157 4.12 -7.62 -30.08
CA SER A 157 4.89 -8.26 -31.16
C SER A 157 6.12 -7.42 -31.53
N VAL A 158 7.31 -7.92 -31.19
CA VAL A 158 8.59 -7.29 -31.60
C VAL A 158 8.74 -7.29 -33.12
N ASP A 159 8.39 -8.41 -33.77
CA ASP A 159 8.52 -8.58 -35.21
C ASP A 159 7.65 -7.59 -35.98
N SER A 160 6.43 -7.30 -35.50
CA SER A 160 5.56 -6.31 -36.15
C SER A 160 6.13 -4.91 -36.07
N ILE A 161 6.70 -4.52 -34.91
CA ILE A 161 7.33 -3.21 -34.72
C ILE A 161 8.57 -3.09 -35.58
N GLN A 162 9.41 -4.12 -35.63
CA GLN A 162 10.59 -4.13 -36.51
C GLN A 162 10.22 -4.06 -37.99
N LYS A 163 9.14 -4.73 -38.41
CA LYS A 163 8.63 -4.62 -39.78
C LYS A 163 8.13 -3.20 -40.07
N GLU A 164 7.36 -2.61 -39.16
CA GLU A 164 6.89 -1.23 -39.27
C GLU A 164 8.05 -0.23 -39.41
N ILE A 165 9.11 -0.39 -38.61
CA ILE A 165 10.35 0.39 -38.70
C ILE A 165 10.95 0.28 -40.10
N ARG A 166 11.14 -0.94 -40.62
CA ARG A 166 11.70 -1.16 -41.98
C ARG A 166 10.83 -0.55 -43.07
N ASP A 167 9.50 -0.68 -42.97
CA ASP A 167 8.56 -0.14 -43.95
C ASP A 167 8.58 1.40 -43.94
N LEU A 168 8.68 2.03 -42.77
CA LEU A 168 8.79 3.49 -42.63
C LEU A 168 10.13 4.00 -43.15
N GLU A 169 11.24 3.31 -42.87
CA GLU A 169 12.57 3.65 -43.39
C GLU A 169 12.60 3.59 -44.93
N ALA A 170 12.01 2.56 -45.53
CA ALA A 170 11.92 2.43 -46.98
C ALA A 170 11.09 3.56 -47.62
N LYS A 171 9.96 3.96 -47.00
CA LYS A 171 9.14 5.08 -47.48
C LYS A 171 9.90 6.40 -47.41
N LEU A 172 10.52 6.69 -46.26
CA LEU A 172 11.30 7.92 -46.05
C LEU A 172 12.47 8.05 -47.02
N ALA A 173 13.07 6.94 -47.47
CA ALA A 173 14.14 6.96 -48.48
C ALA A 173 13.67 7.46 -49.87
N THR A 174 12.37 7.35 -50.17
CA THR A 174 11.77 7.76 -51.46
C THR A 174 10.96 9.05 -51.37
N GLU A 175 10.59 9.48 -50.16
CA GLU A 175 9.77 10.66 -49.92
C GLU A 175 10.57 11.96 -50.01
N GLN A 176 9.92 13.02 -50.49
CA GLN A 176 10.57 14.31 -50.62
C GLN A 176 10.73 14.98 -49.24
N PRO A 177 11.95 15.40 -48.85
CA PRO A 177 12.20 16.06 -47.58
C PRO A 177 11.40 17.36 -47.44
N GLY A 178 11.00 17.69 -46.21
CA GLY A 178 10.29 18.94 -45.91
C GLY A 178 8.78 18.92 -46.18
N THR A 179 8.23 17.80 -46.67
CA THR A 179 6.77 17.63 -46.80
C THR A 179 6.12 17.27 -45.45
N PRO A 180 4.84 17.63 -45.22
CA PRO A 180 4.11 17.22 -44.01
C PRO A 180 4.05 15.70 -43.82
N LEU A 181 3.98 14.94 -44.92
CA LEU A 181 3.98 13.48 -44.89
C LEU A 181 5.31 12.91 -44.41
N HIS A 182 6.44 13.41 -44.94
CA HIS A 182 7.78 13.02 -44.49
C HIS A 182 7.95 13.30 -42.99
N ALA A 183 7.50 14.46 -42.49
CA ALA A 183 7.57 14.79 -41.07
C ALA A 183 6.73 13.84 -40.19
N SER A 184 5.53 13.49 -40.63
CA SER A 184 4.65 12.53 -39.95
C SER A 184 5.26 11.12 -39.89
N HIS A 185 5.77 10.61 -41.02
CA HIS A 185 6.45 9.30 -41.06
C HIS A 185 7.74 9.29 -40.23
N THR A 186 8.50 10.40 -40.22
CA THR A 186 9.69 10.53 -39.35
C THR A 186 9.32 10.43 -37.88
N SER A 187 8.28 11.16 -37.46
CA SER A 187 7.79 11.12 -36.07
C SER A 187 7.29 9.72 -35.68
N THR A 188 6.61 9.04 -36.61
CA THR A 188 6.13 7.66 -36.41
C THR A 188 7.29 6.68 -36.28
N LEU A 189 8.34 6.84 -37.11
CA LEU A 189 9.56 6.03 -37.02
C LEU A 189 10.26 6.20 -35.67
N GLU A 190 10.38 7.43 -35.18
CA GLU A 190 10.95 7.73 -33.86
C GLU A 190 10.15 7.06 -32.73
N ILE A 191 8.82 7.13 -32.79
CA ILE A 191 7.94 6.45 -31.83
C ILE A 191 8.17 4.93 -31.88
N SER A 192 8.19 4.34 -33.07
CA SER A 192 8.34 2.88 -33.22
C SER A 192 9.73 2.39 -32.78
N ARG A 193 10.79 3.17 -33.01
CA ARG A 193 12.13 2.90 -32.45
C ARG A 193 12.15 3.00 -30.92
N LYS A 194 11.52 4.02 -30.34
CA LYS A 194 11.41 4.15 -28.87
C LYS A 194 10.62 3.00 -28.26
N ARG A 195 9.57 2.53 -28.94
CA ARG A 195 8.81 1.35 -28.51
C ARG A 195 9.68 0.09 -28.51
N LEU A 196 10.51 -0.11 -29.53
CA LEU A 196 11.43 -1.25 -29.60
C LEU A 196 12.46 -1.20 -28.45
N ASP A 197 13.11 -0.06 -28.23
CA ASP A 197 14.05 0.17 -27.14
C ASP A 197 13.41 -0.06 -25.75
N ASN A 198 12.16 0.38 -25.56
CA ASN A 198 11.40 0.09 -24.34
C ASN A 198 11.18 -1.41 -24.12
N ILE A 199 10.92 -2.18 -25.18
CA ILE A 199 10.73 -3.63 -25.08
C ILE A 199 12.05 -4.33 -24.71
N GLU A 200 13.17 -3.90 -25.28
CA GLU A 200 14.48 -4.43 -24.95
C GLU A 200 14.83 -4.18 -23.48
N ARG A 201 14.62 -2.96 -22.98
CA ARG A 201 14.75 -2.65 -21.55
C ARG A 201 13.85 -3.52 -20.68
N ALA A 202 12.58 -3.65 -21.04
CA ALA A 202 11.63 -4.45 -20.27
C ALA A 202 12.01 -5.94 -20.17
N LYS A 203 12.72 -6.50 -21.15
CA LYS A 203 13.26 -7.87 -21.05
C LYS A 203 14.33 -7.96 -19.96
N VAL A 204 15.26 -7.00 -19.94
CA VAL A 204 16.29 -6.92 -18.90
C VAL A 204 15.67 -6.72 -17.53
N ASP A 205 14.67 -5.84 -17.43
CA ASP A 205 13.95 -5.60 -16.16
C ASP A 205 13.27 -6.86 -15.65
N LEU A 206 12.67 -7.67 -16.54
CA LEU A 206 12.05 -8.93 -16.16
C LEU A 206 13.08 -9.93 -15.58
N GLU A 207 14.27 -10.01 -16.18
CA GLU A 207 15.35 -10.86 -15.68
C GLU A 207 15.84 -10.40 -14.31
N ILE A 208 15.98 -9.08 -14.11
CA ILE A 208 16.37 -8.52 -12.82
C ILE A 208 15.30 -8.81 -11.77
N LEU A 209 14.02 -8.56 -12.07
CA LEU A 209 12.91 -8.83 -11.15
C LEU A 209 12.85 -10.30 -10.73
N GLU A 210 13.07 -11.23 -11.67
CA GLU A 210 13.10 -12.66 -11.37
C GLU A 210 14.27 -13.02 -10.46
N ALA A 211 15.47 -12.51 -10.75
CA ALA A 211 16.65 -12.71 -9.91
C ALA A 211 16.44 -12.16 -8.49
N GLU A 212 15.82 -10.99 -8.36
CA GLU A 212 15.51 -10.36 -7.08
C GLU A 212 14.51 -11.17 -6.24
N LEU A 213 13.45 -11.69 -6.87
CA LEU A 213 12.51 -12.57 -6.20
C LEU A 213 13.20 -13.84 -5.67
N VAL A 214 14.01 -14.50 -6.51
CA VAL A 214 14.80 -15.68 -6.11
C VAL A 214 15.76 -15.35 -4.96
N ARG A 215 16.43 -14.19 -5.04
CA ARG A 215 17.36 -13.73 -4.00
C ARG A 215 16.66 -13.55 -2.66
N ILE A 216 15.45 -12.96 -2.63
CA ILE A 216 14.66 -12.79 -1.40
C ILE A 216 14.26 -14.17 -0.83
N GLU A 217 13.81 -15.09 -1.68
CA GLU A 217 13.43 -16.45 -1.26
C GLU A 217 14.61 -17.21 -0.64
N GLN A 218 15.79 -17.14 -1.27
CA GLN A 218 17.01 -17.77 -0.76
C GLN A 218 17.47 -17.17 0.56
N ARG A 219 17.44 -15.85 0.71
CA ARG A 219 17.76 -15.17 1.97
C ARG A 219 16.82 -15.61 3.08
N PHE A 220 15.54 -15.81 2.77
CA PHE A 220 14.58 -16.30 3.74
C PHE A 220 14.85 -17.77 4.12
N ALA A 221 15.15 -18.63 3.14
CA ALA A 221 15.53 -20.01 3.41
C ALA A 221 16.74 -20.08 4.36
N LEU A 222 17.77 -19.29 4.11
CA LEU A 222 18.92 -19.14 5.00
C LEU A 222 18.52 -18.63 6.38
N PHE A 223 17.70 -17.57 6.45
CA PHE A 223 17.22 -17.03 7.72
C PHE A 223 16.50 -18.08 8.57
N ARG A 224 15.70 -18.94 7.93
CA ARG A 224 15.00 -20.05 8.60
C ARG A 224 15.97 -21.09 9.13
N GLU A 225 16.95 -21.52 8.32
CA GLU A 225 17.99 -22.48 8.71
C GLU A 225 18.79 -21.94 9.91
N GLU A 226 19.16 -20.67 9.85
CA GLU A 226 19.87 -19.98 10.91
C GLU A 226 19.04 -19.78 12.18
N SER A 227 17.72 -19.53 12.04
CA SER A 227 16.79 -19.39 13.16
C SER A 227 16.56 -20.71 13.90
N ALA A 228 16.54 -21.84 13.17
CA ALA A 228 16.47 -23.17 13.78
C ALA A 228 17.71 -23.50 14.63
N LEU A 229 18.86 -22.89 14.31
CA LEU A 229 20.12 -23.05 15.05
C LEU A 229 20.32 -21.98 16.13
N ALA A 230 19.58 -20.87 16.09
CA ALA A 230 19.74 -19.75 17.00
C ALA A 230 19.15 -20.08 18.38
N THR A 231 19.99 -20.04 19.41
CA THR A 231 19.55 -20.22 20.81
C THR A 231 19.30 -18.89 21.54
N SER A 232 19.55 -17.74 20.89
CA SER A 232 19.44 -16.42 21.54
C SER A 232 18.70 -15.38 20.69
N SER A 233 17.88 -14.55 21.36
CA SER A 233 17.07 -13.48 20.74
C SER A 233 17.91 -12.40 20.04
N GLN A 234 19.16 -12.18 20.45
CA GLN A 234 20.00 -11.11 19.90
C GLN A 234 20.62 -11.49 18.55
N ALA A 235 20.90 -12.78 18.33
CA ALA A 235 21.33 -13.30 17.03
C ALA A 235 20.19 -13.23 15.99
N PHE A 236 18.95 -13.38 16.44
CA PHE A 236 17.75 -13.25 15.60
C PHE A 236 17.58 -11.81 15.07
N SER A 237 17.70 -10.80 15.94
CA SER A 237 17.54 -9.39 15.55
C SER A 237 18.60 -8.93 14.54
N ALA A 238 19.88 -9.23 14.78
CA ALA A 238 20.96 -8.84 13.86
C ALA A 238 20.78 -9.44 12.45
N ARG A 239 20.19 -10.64 12.35
CA ARG A 239 19.90 -11.30 11.07
C ARG A 239 18.68 -10.70 10.38
N LEU A 240 17.64 -10.37 11.15
CA LEU A 240 16.46 -9.68 10.63
C LEU A 240 16.84 -8.30 10.07
N ASP A 241 17.71 -7.55 10.76
CA ASP A 241 18.24 -6.27 10.28
C ASP A 241 18.93 -6.41 8.92
N GLY A 242 19.71 -7.49 8.71
CA GLY A 242 20.34 -7.79 7.42
C GLY A 242 19.35 -8.08 6.29
N VAL A 243 18.24 -8.76 6.59
CA VAL A 243 17.13 -8.95 5.63
C VAL A 243 16.47 -7.60 5.33
N MET A 244 16.18 -6.79 6.35
CA MET A 244 15.56 -5.47 6.19
C MET A 244 16.42 -4.50 5.38
N GLN A 245 17.73 -4.47 5.60
CA GLN A 245 18.66 -3.62 4.84
C GLN A 245 18.63 -3.95 3.34
N SER A 246 18.70 -5.23 2.99
CA SER A 246 18.63 -5.64 1.58
C SER A 246 17.28 -5.30 0.93
N LEU A 247 16.21 -5.29 1.70
CA LEU A 247 14.90 -4.91 1.21
C LEU A 247 14.75 -3.41 1.04
N GLN A 248 15.41 -2.61 1.88
CA GLN A 248 15.53 -1.18 1.65
C GLN A 248 16.29 -0.89 0.35
N GLU A 249 17.37 -1.62 0.08
CA GLU A 249 18.10 -1.55 -1.20
C GLU A 249 17.19 -1.92 -2.38
N THR A 250 16.42 -3.00 -2.25
CA THR A 250 15.49 -3.48 -3.28
C THR A 250 14.31 -2.51 -3.49
N SER A 251 13.75 -1.96 -2.40
CA SER A 251 12.71 -0.95 -2.45
C SER A 251 13.21 0.34 -3.08
N SER A 252 14.44 0.77 -2.76
CA SER A 252 15.07 1.94 -3.38
C SER A 252 15.34 1.70 -4.86
N TRP A 253 15.76 0.49 -5.24
CA TRP A 253 15.87 0.10 -6.65
C TRP A 253 14.51 0.17 -7.36
N LEU A 254 13.45 -0.36 -6.73
CA LEU A 254 12.08 -0.31 -7.25
C LEU A 254 11.58 1.14 -7.42
N ASP A 255 11.85 2.01 -6.44
CA ASP A 255 11.49 3.43 -6.48
C ASP A 255 12.26 4.19 -7.57
N ASN A 256 13.53 3.86 -7.80
CA ASN A 256 14.31 4.43 -8.90
C ASN A 256 13.80 3.97 -10.28
N HIS A 257 13.17 2.80 -10.35
CA HIS A 257 12.54 2.27 -11.58
C HIS A 257 11.02 2.51 -11.63
N LYS A 258 10.49 3.39 -10.75
CA LYS A 258 9.06 3.63 -10.59
C LYS A 258 8.38 4.25 -11.81
N GLU A 259 9.12 4.95 -12.68
CA GLU A 259 8.58 5.45 -13.96
C GLU A 259 8.09 4.30 -14.87
N LEU A 260 8.68 3.11 -14.77
CA LEU A 260 8.25 1.91 -15.50
C LEU A 260 7.06 1.21 -14.83
N LEU A 261 6.91 1.41 -13.51
CA LEU A 261 5.99 0.66 -12.64
C LEU A 261 4.79 1.50 -12.16
N SER A 262 4.67 2.75 -12.62
CA SER A 262 3.96 3.85 -11.94
C SER A 262 2.46 3.63 -11.68
N ASP A 263 1.85 2.64 -12.32
CA ASP A 263 0.42 2.33 -12.15
C ASP A 263 0.13 1.37 -10.97
N SER A 264 1.14 0.97 -10.19
CA SER A 264 1.00 -0.08 -9.14
C SER A 264 1.49 0.30 -7.74
N VAL A 265 2.19 1.43 -7.59
CA VAL A 265 2.93 1.74 -6.37
C VAL A 265 2.20 2.79 -5.54
N ASP A 266 1.14 2.33 -4.87
CA ASP A 266 0.72 2.99 -3.63
C ASP A 266 1.79 2.69 -2.57
N THR A 267 2.52 3.72 -2.15
CA THR A 267 3.44 3.66 -1.00
C THR A 267 2.66 3.17 0.21
N ILE A 268 3.27 2.35 1.06
CA ILE A 268 2.62 1.91 2.30
C ILE A 268 2.38 3.11 3.22
N PRO A 269 1.14 3.40 3.66
CA PRO A 269 0.94 4.19 4.86
C PRO A 269 1.71 3.57 6.03
N SER A 270 2.68 4.31 6.56
CA SER A 270 3.41 4.00 7.79
C SER A 270 2.50 3.73 9.00
N GLU A 271 1.22 4.10 8.88
CA GLU A 271 0.16 4.05 9.90
C GLU A 271 -0.26 2.63 10.32
N ILE A 272 -0.04 1.58 9.51
CA ILE A 272 -0.38 0.18 9.92
C ILE A 272 0.58 -0.33 10.98
N PHE A 273 1.83 0.08 10.84
CA PHE A 273 2.94 -0.65 11.41
C PHE A 273 3.26 -0.25 12.84
N THR A 274 2.62 0.81 13.31
CA THR A 274 2.63 1.26 14.71
C THR A 274 1.57 0.57 15.56
N LEU A 275 0.73 -0.31 14.98
CA LEU A 275 -0.52 -0.75 15.62
C LEU A 275 -0.41 -2.03 16.45
N HIS A 276 0.66 -2.82 16.28
CA HIS A 276 0.86 -4.05 17.07
C HIS A 276 1.67 -3.83 18.36
N ASP A 277 2.22 -2.62 18.56
CA ASP A 277 3.11 -2.27 19.69
C ASP A 277 2.36 -1.63 20.88
N GLN A 278 1.03 -1.68 20.90
CA GLN A 278 0.26 -1.19 22.04
C GLN A 278 -0.15 -2.36 22.92
N PRO A 279 0.43 -2.53 24.12
CA PRO A 279 -0.13 -3.45 25.09
C PRO A 279 -1.56 -3.00 25.33
N VAL A 280 -2.51 -3.91 25.10
CA VAL A 280 -3.87 -3.77 25.64
C VAL A 280 -3.71 -3.78 27.16
N LYS A 281 -3.43 -2.61 27.74
CA LYS A 281 -3.62 -2.39 29.16
C LYS A 281 -5.13 -2.42 29.38
N GLU A 282 -5.57 -3.58 29.87
CA GLU A 282 -6.85 -3.79 30.56
C GLU A 282 -7.11 -2.64 31.55
#